data_AF-A0A1E4M5S9-F1
#
_entry.id   AF-A0A1E4M5S9-F1
#
_cell.length_a   1.000
_cell.length_b   1.000
_cell.length_c   1.000
_cell.angle_alpha   90.00
_cell.angle_beta   90.00
_cell.angle_gamma   90.00
#
_symmetry.space_group_name_H-M   'P 1'
#
loop_
_entity.id
_entity.type
_entity.pdbx_description
1 polymer ?
#
loop_
_entity_poly.entity_id
_entity_poly.type
_entity_poly.pdbx_seq_one_letter_code
_entity_poly.pdbx_strand_id
1 'polypeptide(L)'
;MGALDDNPWVFRYEGKLWVSEAPRERAVVELRAQREWDARNAKLQRWWVAISIGAVVGVVATLALGTATGIPPAVYLFALPVGFGIGAVVGALVNRRINPEAYHVSLPERPTTPVLVKVPPRVASKAPADASARDLMEWSRRGYVG
;
A
#
# COMPACT_ATOMS: atom_id res chain seq x y z
N MET A 1 2.95 -7.76 -30.24
CA MET A 1 4.27 -8.31 -29.87
C MET A 1 5.31 -7.25 -30.15
N GLY A 2 5.97 -6.75 -29.11
CA GLY A 2 7.08 -5.79 -29.21
C GLY A 2 8.42 -6.50 -29.14
N ALA A 3 9.48 -5.87 -29.65
CA ALA A 3 10.84 -6.45 -29.74
C ALA A 3 11.42 -6.92 -28.38
N LEU A 4 10.87 -6.46 -27.26
CA LEU A 4 11.30 -6.81 -25.91
C LEU A 4 10.48 -7.92 -25.25
N ASP A 5 9.43 -8.45 -25.88
CA ASP A 5 8.58 -9.48 -25.25
C ASP A 5 9.37 -10.80 -25.01
N ASP A 6 10.41 -11.06 -25.79
CA ASP A 6 11.31 -12.23 -25.66
C ASP A 6 12.56 -11.96 -24.81
N ASN A 7 12.78 -10.71 -24.37
CA ASN A 7 13.96 -10.37 -23.58
C ASN A 7 13.87 -11.00 -22.16
N PRO A 8 14.92 -11.69 -21.69
CA PRO A 8 14.87 -12.46 -20.44
C PRO A 8 14.75 -11.60 -19.18
N TRP A 9 14.98 -10.29 -19.26
CA TRP A 9 14.93 -9.34 -18.14
C TRP A 9 13.63 -8.54 -18.09
N VAL A 10 12.81 -8.67 -19.14
CA VAL A 10 11.62 -7.85 -19.37
C VAL A 10 10.37 -8.70 -19.23
N PHE A 11 9.35 -8.14 -18.61
CA PHE A 11 8.05 -8.80 -18.49
C PHE A 11 6.90 -7.81 -18.41
N ARG A 12 5.71 -8.32 -18.71
CA ARG A 12 4.46 -7.55 -18.57
C ARG A 12 3.79 -7.87 -17.25
N TYR A 13 3.41 -6.81 -16.53
CA TYR A 13 2.65 -6.91 -15.29
C TYR A 13 1.70 -5.71 -15.19
N GLU A 14 0.42 -5.97 -14.90
CA GLU A 14 -0.67 -4.96 -14.86
C GLU A 14 -0.73 -4.09 -16.14
N GLY A 15 -0.59 -4.72 -17.32
CA GLY A 15 -0.63 -4.03 -18.61
C GLY A 15 0.57 -3.14 -18.92
N LYS A 16 1.57 -3.07 -18.03
CA LYS A 16 2.80 -2.28 -18.20
C LYS A 16 4.00 -3.19 -18.42
N LEU A 17 4.99 -2.69 -19.16
CA LEU A 17 6.26 -3.38 -19.39
C LEU A 17 7.25 -2.96 -18.30
N TRP A 18 7.93 -3.94 -17.72
CA TRP A 18 8.89 -3.77 -16.62
C TRP A 18 10.20 -4.46 -16.96
N VAL A 19 11.31 -3.89 -16.53
CA VAL A 19 12.64 -4.51 -16.58
C VAL A 19 13.14 -4.74 -15.15
N SER A 20 13.83 -5.86 -14.94
CA SER A 20 14.43 -6.25 -13.67
C SER A 20 15.89 -6.68 -13.85
N GLU A 21 16.67 -6.57 -12.77
CA GLU A 21 18.02 -7.16 -12.68
C GLU A 21 17.98 -8.68 -12.56
N ALA A 22 16.86 -9.25 -12.09
CA ALA A 22 16.66 -10.69 -12.03
C ALA A 22 15.98 -11.22 -13.31
N PRO A 23 16.20 -12.50 -13.68
CA PRO A 23 15.50 -13.10 -14.80
C PRO A 23 13.98 -13.03 -14.61
N ARG A 24 13.27 -12.82 -15.72
CA ARG A 24 11.81 -12.67 -15.81
C ARG A 24 11.05 -13.66 -14.95
N GLU A 25 11.39 -14.94 -15.02
CA GLU A 25 10.67 -16.00 -14.31
C GLU A 25 10.73 -15.79 -12.80
N ARG A 26 11.90 -15.45 -12.27
CA ARG A 26 12.12 -15.15 -10.86
C ARG A 26 11.46 -13.84 -10.45
N ALA A 27 11.67 -12.77 -11.24
CA ALA A 27 11.14 -11.44 -10.95
C ALA A 27 9.60 -11.43 -10.91
N VAL A 28 8.94 -12.16 -11.82
CA VAL A 28 7.47 -12.28 -11.83
C VAL A 28 6.96 -13.04 -10.61
N VAL A 29 7.63 -14.13 -10.21
CA VAL A 29 7.25 -14.93 -9.03
C VAL A 29 7.39 -14.11 -7.76
N GLU A 30 8.53 -13.43 -7.57
CA GLU A 30 8.77 -12.58 -6.40
C GLU A 30 7.82 -11.38 -6.36
N LEU A 31 7.52 -10.76 -7.51
CA LEU A 31 6.54 -9.67 -7.60
C LEU A 31 5.13 -10.13 -7.22
N ARG A 32 4.70 -11.30 -7.71
CA ARG A 32 3.39 -11.86 -7.34
C ARG A 32 3.34 -12.20 -5.85
N ALA A 33 4.38 -12.84 -5.32
CA ALA A 33 4.45 -13.17 -3.90
C ALA A 33 4.37 -11.91 -3.02
N GLN A 34 5.09 -10.85 -3.38
CA GLN A 34 5.01 -9.57 -2.69
C GLN A 34 3.62 -8.94 -2.78
N ARG A 35 2.98 -8.98 -3.96
CA ARG A 35 1.64 -8.41 -4.16
C ARG A 35 0.54 -9.17 -3.43
N GLU A 36 0.63 -10.48 -3.39
CA GLU A 36 -0.29 -11.31 -2.61
C GLU A 36 -0.08 -11.10 -1.11
N TRP A 37 1.17 -10.95 -0.67
CA TRP A 37 1.48 -10.56 0.70
C TRP A 37 0.88 -9.19 1.01
N ASP A 38 1.08 -8.20 0.14
CA ASP A 38 0.53 -6.85 0.32
C ASP A 38 -1.01 -6.90 0.36
N ALA A 39 -1.66 -7.65 -0.53
CA ALA A 39 -3.12 -7.76 -0.56
C ALA A 39 -3.69 -8.44 0.69
N ARG A 40 -3.02 -9.50 1.18
CA ARG A 40 -3.41 -10.22 2.39
C ARG A 40 -3.19 -9.38 3.65
N ASN A 41 -2.12 -8.58 3.68
CA ASN A 41 -1.73 -7.81 4.87
C ASN A 41 -2.20 -6.34 4.86
N ALA A 42 -2.69 -5.81 3.73
CA ALA A 42 -3.25 -4.46 3.63
C ALA A 42 -4.47 -4.24 4.54
N LYS A 43 -5.25 -5.29 4.82
CA LYS A 43 -6.37 -5.22 5.79
C LYS A 43 -5.88 -4.97 7.22
N LEU A 44 -4.71 -5.50 7.55
CA LEU A 44 -4.08 -5.37 8.87
C LEU A 44 -3.51 -3.98 9.06
N GLN A 45 -2.93 -3.40 8.01
CA GLN A 45 -2.47 -2.01 8.05
C GLN A 45 -3.59 -0.99 8.28
N ARG A 46 -4.89 -1.36 8.24
CA ARG A 46 -6.00 -0.42 8.48
C ARG A 46 -6.43 -0.30 9.94
N TRP A 47 -5.72 -0.93 10.88
CA TRP A 47 -6.04 -0.82 12.31
C TRP A 47 -6.03 0.63 12.81
N TRP A 48 -5.06 1.44 12.38
CA TRP A 48 -5.03 2.88 12.71
C TRP A 48 -6.23 3.64 12.13
N VAL A 49 -6.73 3.25 10.95
CA VAL A 49 -7.92 3.85 10.35
C VAL A 49 -9.15 3.62 11.22
N ALA A 50 -9.32 2.40 11.75
CA ALA A 50 -10.43 2.09 12.65
C ALA A 50 -10.37 2.88 13.96
N ILE A 51 -9.16 3.07 14.51
CA ILE A 51 -8.94 3.94 15.69
C ILE A 51 -9.33 5.37 15.36
N SER A 52 -8.84 5.92 14.24
CA SER A 52 -9.13 7.30 13.83
C SER A 52 -10.63 7.52 13.63
N ILE A 53 -11.33 6.60 12.96
CA ILE A 53 -12.79 6.67 12.78
C ILE A 53 -13.48 6.66 14.14
N GLY A 54 -13.14 5.70 15.00
CA GLY A 54 -13.71 5.61 16.35
C GLY A 54 -13.52 6.90 17.15
N ALA A 55 -12.32 7.47 17.09
CA ALA A 55 -11.98 8.70 17.79
C ALA A 55 -12.77 9.91 17.28
N VAL A 56 -12.91 10.06 15.95
CA VAL A 56 -13.75 11.10 15.34
C VAL A 56 -15.21 10.95 15.76
N VAL A 57 -15.75 9.73 15.71
CA VAL A 57 -17.13 9.46 16.14
C VAL A 57 -17.30 9.81 17.62
N GLY A 58 -16.33 9.48 18.47
CA GLY A 58 -16.36 9.84 19.89
C GLY A 58 -16.40 11.36 20.13
N VAL A 59 -15.57 12.13 19.42
CA VAL A 59 -15.57 13.60 19.48
C VAL A 59 -16.90 14.17 19.01
N VAL A 60 -17.41 13.70 17.87
CA VAL A 60 -18.70 14.15 17.31
C VAL A 60 -19.85 13.84 18.27
N ALA A 61 -19.86 12.66 18.87
CA ALA A 61 -20.89 12.26 19.84
C ALA A 61 -20.83 13.13 21.11
N THR A 62 -19.64 13.40 21.66
CA THR A 62 -19.49 14.28 22.83
C THR A 62 -19.93 15.72 22.53
N LEU A 63 -19.58 16.24 21.36
CA LEU A 63 -20.02 17.57 20.93
C LEU A 63 -21.55 17.63 20.74
N ALA A 64 -22.13 16.64 20.07
CA ALA A 64 -23.57 16.56 19.83
C ALA A 64 -24.36 16.42 21.15
N LEU A 65 -23.86 15.62 22.10
CA LEU A 65 -24.48 15.47 23.41
C LEU A 65 -24.40 16.77 24.23
N GLY A 66 -23.23 17.41 24.27
CA GLY A 66 -23.04 18.66 25.01
C GLY A 66 -23.93 19.79 24.49
N THR A 67 -24.05 19.90 23.17
CA THR A 67 -24.92 20.88 22.52
C THR A 67 -26.41 20.58 22.71
N ALA A 68 -26.83 19.32 22.58
CA ALA A 68 -28.24 18.93 22.72
C ALA A 68 -28.78 19.03 24.16
N THR A 69 -27.92 18.84 25.16
CA THR A 69 -28.30 18.83 26.58
C THR A 69 -28.15 20.19 27.26
N GLY A 70 -27.69 21.22 26.54
CA GLY A 70 -27.50 22.57 27.07
C GLY A 70 -26.39 22.68 28.11
N ILE A 71 -25.44 21.74 28.13
CA ILE A 71 -24.28 21.76 29.02
C ILE A 71 -23.42 22.99 28.68
N PRO A 72 -22.86 23.71 29.69
CA PRO A 72 -21.97 24.83 29.44
C PRO A 72 -20.81 24.45 28.50
N PRO A 73 -20.45 25.30 27.53
CA PRO A 73 -19.38 25.03 26.57
C PRO A 73 -18.08 24.54 27.18
N ALA A 74 -17.65 25.16 28.28
CA ALA A 74 -16.44 24.74 28.98
C ALA A 74 -16.47 23.24 29.33
N VAL A 75 -17.59 22.72 29.84
CA VAL A 75 -17.69 21.35 30.34
C VAL A 75 -17.60 20.32 29.21
N TYR A 76 -18.37 20.48 28.12
CA TYR A 76 -18.31 19.50 27.04
C TYR A 76 -17.03 19.63 26.20
N LEU A 77 -16.44 20.83 26.11
CA LEU A 77 -15.12 21.02 25.49
C LEU A 77 -14.01 20.35 26.30
N PHE A 78 -14.06 20.41 27.63
CA PHE A 78 -13.16 19.65 28.51
C PHE A 78 -13.38 18.13 28.42
N ALA A 79 -14.59 17.68 28.08
CA ALA A 79 -14.89 16.27 27.87
C ALA A 79 -14.49 15.73 26.49
N LEU A 80 -14.18 16.59 25.50
CA LEU A 80 -13.80 16.14 24.14
C LEU A 80 -12.62 15.16 24.12
N PRO A 81 -11.52 15.36 24.87
CA PRO A 81 -10.42 14.38 24.91
C PRO A 81 -10.86 13.03 25.47
N VAL A 82 -11.81 13.01 26.42
CA VAL A 82 -12.38 11.78 26.98
C VAL A 82 -13.23 11.07 25.92
N GLY A 83 -14.08 11.82 25.21
CA GLY A 83 -14.85 11.31 24.07
C GLY A 83 -13.98 10.72 22.96
N PHE A 84 -12.89 11.43 22.61
CA PHE A 84 -11.88 10.96 21.68
C PHE A 84 -11.27 9.62 22.14
N GLY A 85 -10.83 9.53 23.39
CA GLY A 85 -10.20 8.33 23.95
C GLY A 85 -11.16 7.13 23.98
N ILE A 86 -12.40 7.33 24.46
CA ILE A 86 -13.42 6.28 24.49
C ILE A 86 -13.74 5.82 23.06
N GLY A 87 -13.96 6.76 22.14
CA GLY A 87 -14.24 6.46 20.74
C GLY A 87 -13.11 5.67 20.08
N ALA A 88 -11.86 6.07 20.30
CA ALA A 88 -10.67 5.37 19.81
C ALA A 88 -10.60 3.92 20.31
N VAL A 89 -10.84 3.70 21.61
CA VAL A 89 -10.84 2.36 22.23
C VAL A 89 -11.98 1.51 21.68
N VAL A 90 -13.19 2.05 21.59
CA VAL A 90 -14.34 1.32 21.01
C VAL A 90 -14.07 0.96 19.55
N GLY A 91 -13.53 1.89 18.75
CA GLY A 91 -13.13 1.62 17.37
C GLY A 91 -12.09 0.50 17.25
N ALA A 92 -11.08 0.50 18.14
CA ALA A 92 -10.09 -0.57 18.21
C ALA A 92 -10.70 -1.92 18.59
N LEU A 93 -11.61 -1.96 19.58
CA LEU A 93 -12.29 -3.18 20.02
C LEU A 93 -13.21 -3.77 18.96
N VAL A 94 -13.99 -2.92 18.28
CA VAL A 94 -14.84 -3.35 17.16
C VAL A 94 -13.98 -3.91 16.03
N ASN A 95 -12.88 -3.23 15.69
CA ASN A 95 -11.96 -3.72 14.68
C ASN A 95 -11.30 -5.05 15.09
N ARG A 96 -10.91 -5.22 16.36
CA ARG A 96 -10.36 -6.48 16.88
C ARG A 96 -11.37 -7.63 16.81
N ARG A 97 -12.67 -7.35 16.99
CA ARG A 97 -13.73 -8.36 16.87
C ARG A 97 -13.98 -8.80 15.42
N ILE A 98 -13.82 -7.88 14.47
CA ILE A 98 -13.99 -8.16 13.03
C ILE A 98 -12.70 -8.75 12.42
N ASN A 99 -11.54 -8.28 12.87
CA ASN A 99 -10.20 -8.63 12.41
C ASN A 99 -9.36 -9.09 13.62
N PRO A 100 -9.49 -10.36 14.07
CA PRO A 100 -8.80 -10.85 15.26
C PRO A 100 -7.26 -10.79 15.15
N GLU A 101 -6.61 -10.51 16.28
CA GLU A 101 -5.17 -10.18 16.47
C GLU A 101 -4.14 -11.18 15.92
N ALA A 102 -4.54 -12.38 15.50
CA ALA A 102 -3.65 -13.44 15.00
C ALA A 102 -2.77 -13.04 13.81
N TYR A 103 -3.01 -11.86 13.24
CA TYR A 103 -2.33 -11.36 12.06
C TYR A 103 -1.29 -10.25 12.32
N HIS A 104 -1.20 -9.69 13.54
CA HIS A 104 -0.38 -8.49 13.79
C HIS A 104 1.00 -8.73 14.41
N VAL A 105 1.17 -9.78 15.22
CA VAL A 105 2.39 -9.96 16.04
C VAL A 105 3.49 -10.77 15.33
N SER A 106 3.16 -11.43 14.22
CA SER A 106 4.10 -12.26 13.45
C SER A 106 3.87 -12.14 11.95
N LEU A 107 3.70 -10.90 11.45
CA LEU A 107 3.66 -10.69 10.00
C LEU A 107 4.91 -11.36 9.40
N PRO A 108 4.75 -12.41 8.57
CA PRO A 108 5.88 -13.06 7.96
C PRO A 108 6.65 -12.01 7.17
N GLU A 109 7.97 -12.10 7.18
CA GLU A 109 8.82 -11.11 6.53
C GLU A 109 8.32 -10.82 5.11
N ARG A 110 8.11 -9.53 4.80
CA ARG A 110 7.56 -9.11 3.51
C ARG A 110 8.53 -9.55 2.43
N PRO A 111 8.11 -10.37 1.44
CA PRO A 111 8.97 -10.74 0.33
C PRO A 111 9.52 -9.49 -0.36
N THR A 112 10.82 -9.45 -0.55
CA THR A 112 11.50 -8.37 -1.27
C THR A 112 11.53 -8.70 -2.75
N THR A 113 11.27 -7.69 -3.58
CA THR A 113 11.39 -7.80 -5.03
C THR A 113 12.73 -7.20 -5.47
N PRO A 114 13.34 -7.75 -6.53
CA PRO A 114 14.48 -7.14 -7.19
C PRO A 114 14.05 -5.78 -7.75
N VAL A 115 15.02 -4.90 -8.03
CA VAL A 115 14.71 -3.57 -8.56
C VAL A 115 13.91 -3.71 -9.86
N LEU A 116 12.75 -3.03 -9.91
CA LEU A 116 11.88 -2.98 -11.07
C LEU A 116 11.82 -1.56 -11.62
N VAL A 117 12.09 -1.41 -12.92
CA VAL A 117 11.94 -0.13 -13.62
C VAL A 117 10.88 -0.29 -14.70
N LYS A 118 9.91 0.62 -14.72
CA LYS A 118 8.89 0.65 -15.77
C LYS A 118 9.55 1.04 -17.09
N VAL A 119 9.37 0.24 -18.13
CA VAL A 119 9.85 0.55 -19.48
C VAL A 119 8.84 1.46 -20.19
N PRO A 120 9.21 2.71 -20.54
CA PRO A 120 8.32 3.60 -21.28
C PRO A 120 8.07 3.09 -22.71
N PRO A 121 6.91 3.39 -23.32
CA PRO A 121 6.61 2.97 -24.70
C PRO A 121 7.68 3.39 -25.71
N ARG A 122 8.26 4.59 -25.55
CA ARG A 122 9.32 5.12 -26.42
C ARG A 122 10.61 4.28 -26.36
N VAL A 123 10.96 3.77 -25.17
CA VAL A 123 12.10 2.89 -24.97
C VAL A 123 11.78 1.51 -25.53
N ALA A 124 10.58 0.98 -25.24
CA ALA A 124 10.13 -0.31 -25.75
C ALA A 124 10.09 -0.39 -27.28
N SER A 125 9.82 0.72 -27.97
CA SER A 125 9.82 0.79 -29.43
C SER A 125 11.19 0.90 -30.08
N LYS A 126 12.22 1.33 -29.34
CA LYS A 126 13.55 1.67 -29.89
C LYS A 126 14.68 0.80 -29.35
N ALA A 127 14.48 0.15 -28.22
CA ALA A 127 15.49 -0.70 -27.63
C ALA A 127 15.70 -1.97 -28.48
N PRO A 128 16.96 -2.40 -28.66
CA PRO A 128 17.24 -3.65 -29.35
C PRO A 128 16.81 -4.86 -28.50
N ALA A 129 16.48 -5.98 -29.15
CA ALA A 129 15.92 -7.16 -28.48
C ALA A 129 16.91 -7.82 -27.50
N ASP A 130 18.21 -7.73 -27.78
CA ASP A 130 19.33 -8.25 -27.01
C ASP A 130 19.87 -7.26 -25.96
N ALA A 131 19.20 -6.12 -25.77
CA ALA A 131 19.61 -5.12 -24.79
C ALA A 131 19.78 -5.74 -23.38
N SER A 132 20.86 -5.36 -22.71
CA SER A 132 21.12 -5.83 -21.34
C SER A 132 20.10 -5.23 -20.36
N ALA A 133 19.88 -5.91 -19.23
CA ALA A 133 19.03 -5.40 -18.15
C ALA A 133 19.46 -3.99 -17.71
N ARG A 134 20.78 -3.77 -17.59
CA ARG A 134 21.36 -2.50 -17.17
C ARG A 134 21.01 -1.37 -18.13
N ASP A 135 21.21 -1.57 -19.43
CA ASP A 135 20.95 -0.55 -20.45
C ASP A 135 19.45 -0.22 -20.51
N LEU A 136 18.60 -1.26 -20.48
CA LEU A 136 17.15 -1.10 -20.45
C LEU A 136 16.68 -0.32 -19.20
N MET A 137 17.24 -0.59 -18.03
CA MET A 137 16.94 0.15 -16.80
C MET A 137 17.40 1.60 -16.89
N GLU A 138 18.59 1.84 -17.44
CA GLU A 138 19.15 3.17 -17.58
C GLU A 138 18.33 4.02 -18.57
N TRP A 139 18.07 3.50 -19.78
CA TRP A 139 17.23 4.16 -20.77
C TRP A 139 15.81 4.38 -20.26
N SER A 140 15.27 3.46 -19.47
CA SER A 140 13.93 3.61 -18.88
C SER A 140 13.88 4.72 -17.83
N ARG A 141 14.95 4.92 -17.05
CA ARG A 141 15.09 6.05 -16.13
C ARG A 141 15.28 7.37 -16.88
N ARG A 142 16.05 7.37 -17.97
CA ARG A 142 16.26 8.55 -18.84
C ARG A 142 15.04 8.90 -19.70
N GLY A 143 14.20 7.91 -20.02
CA GLY A 143 13.01 8.05 -20.86
C GLY A 143 13.25 7.92 -22.38
N TYR A 144 14.49 7.64 -22.81
CA TYR A 144 14.87 7.48 -24.21
C TYR A 144 16.08 6.55 -24.36
N VAL A 145 16.27 6.00 -25.56
CA VAL A 145 17.43 5.19 -25.96
C VAL A 145 18.47 6.13 -26.55
N GLY A 146 19.70 6.09 -26.04
CA GLY A 146 20.81 6.95 -26.46
C GLY A 146 22.09 6.67 -25.70
#